data_AF-K7T236-F1
#
_entry.id   AF-K7T236-F1
#
_cell.length_a   1.000
_cell.length_b   1.000
_cell.length_c   1.000
_cell.angle_alpha   90.00
_cell.angle_beta   90.00
_cell.angle_gamma   90.00
#
_symmetry.space_group_name_H-M   'P 1'
#
loop_
_entity.id
_entity.type
_entity.pdbx_description
1 polymer ?
#
loop_
_entity_poly.entity_id
_entity_poly.type
_entity_poly.pdbx_seq_one_letter_code
_entity_poly.pdbx_strand_id
1 'polypeptide(L)'
;MSRALCLDRGLIVGEVATEQAWGDQDELVYLTTRDVIAKTGLASTTLQRRRENDPTFPKPVVLSKVGNQNRCIRWVQSEIEGWMRKQAESRPE
;
A
#
# COMPACT_ATOMS: atom_id res chain seq x y z
N MET A 1 -41.96 16.89 -48.55
CA MET A 1 -41.15 17.42 -47.43
C MET A 1 -40.47 16.25 -46.74
N SER A 2 -39.29 16.50 -46.22
CA SER A 2 -38.18 15.58 -45.93
C SER A 2 -38.44 14.38 -45.00
N ARG A 3 -37.96 13.22 -45.49
CA ARG A 3 -37.25 12.08 -44.88
C ARG A 3 -37.80 11.35 -43.65
N ALA A 4 -38.05 10.06 -43.91
CA ALA A 4 -37.90 8.93 -43.01
C ALA A 4 -36.45 8.70 -42.55
N LEU A 5 -36.30 8.14 -41.34
CA LEU A 5 -35.64 6.85 -41.04
C LEU A 5 -35.38 6.78 -39.52
N CYS A 6 -36.13 5.95 -38.80
CA CYS A 6 -35.74 5.49 -37.47
C CYS A 6 -34.55 4.54 -37.64
N LEU A 7 -33.37 4.95 -37.16
CA LEU A 7 -32.16 4.15 -37.22
C LEU A 7 -32.24 3.00 -36.19
N ASP A 8 -32.16 1.81 -36.77
CA ASP A 8 -31.84 0.52 -36.19
C ASP A 8 -30.47 0.52 -35.48
N ARG A 9 -30.37 -0.28 -34.41
CA ARG A 9 -29.14 -0.86 -33.83
C ARG A 9 -27.96 0.10 -33.60
N GLY A 10 -27.89 0.59 -32.37
CA GLY A 10 -26.64 0.99 -31.73
C GLY A 10 -26.37 0.11 -30.52
N LEU A 11 -25.50 -0.87 -30.70
CA LEU A 11 -24.85 -1.68 -29.67
C LEU A 11 -24.33 -0.76 -28.55
N ILE A 12 -24.93 -0.78 -27.35
CA ILE A 12 -24.19 -0.34 -26.17
C ILE A 12 -23.16 -1.43 -25.90
N VAL A 13 -21.99 -1.32 -26.52
CA VAL A 13 -20.78 -1.87 -25.91
C VAL A 13 -20.70 -1.14 -24.58
N GLY A 14 -21.03 -1.84 -23.50
CA GLY A 14 -20.74 -1.40 -22.14
C GLY A 14 -19.24 -1.34 -21.99
N GLU A 15 -18.63 -0.33 -22.59
CA GLU A 15 -17.29 0.10 -22.30
C GLU A 15 -17.32 0.68 -20.88
N VAL A 16 -17.14 -0.20 -19.89
CA VAL A 16 -16.79 0.19 -18.53
C VAL A 16 -15.33 0.62 -18.54
N ALA A 17 -15.05 1.71 -19.24
CA ALA A 17 -13.78 2.40 -19.19
C ALA A 17 -13.62 3.05 -17.81
N THR A 18 -12.77 2.42 -17.00
CA THR A 18 -11.76 3.07 -16.15
C THR A 18 -12.23 4.27 -15.32
N GLU A 19 -12.80 4.02 -14.14
CA GLU A 19 -12.84 5.02 -13.06
C GLU A 19 -12.45 4.40 -11.73
N GLN A 20 -11.33 3.70 -11.74
CA GLN A 20 -10.58 3.42 -10.53
C GLN A 20 -9.36 4.33 -10.55
N ALA A 21 -9.62 5.62 -10.33
CA ALA A 21 -8.62 6.58 -9.92
C ALA A 21 -8.10 6.16 -8.53
N TRP A 22 -7.15 5.22 -8.52
CA TRP A 22 -6.40 4.81 -7.32
C TRP A 22 -5.29 5.83 -7.09
N GLY A 23 -5.70 7.08 -6.94
CA GLY A 23 -4.84 8.24 -6.87
C GLY A 23 -4.92 8.89 -5.50
N ASP A 24 -4.61 8.12 -4.46
CA ASP A 24 -3.96 8.68 -3.26
C ASP A 24 -3.28 7.51 -2.52
N GLN A 25 -2.02 7.22 -2.88
CA GLN A 25 -1.19 6.26 -2.14
C GLN A 25 -0.06 6.98 -1.38
N ASP A 26 -0.14 8.31 -1.32
CA ASP A 26 0.82 9.19 -0.66
C ASP A 26 0.25 9.80 0.62
N GLU A 27 -1.00 9.48 1.02
CA GLU A 27 -1.45 9.75 2.38
C GLU A 27 -0.50 9.06 3.36
N LEU A 28 0.23 9.89 4.11
CA LEU A 28 1.24 9.44 5.06
C LEU A 28 0.56 8.81 6.28
N VAL A 29 0.19 7.54 6.15
CA VAL A 29 -0.47 6.78 7.22
C VAL A 29 0.58 6.14 8.13
N TYR A 30 0.52 6.51 9.41
CA TYR A 30 1.40 5.98 10.45
C TYR A 30 0.80 4.78 11.17
N LEU A 31 1.41 3.61 10.98
CA LEU A 31 1.06 2.36 11.66
C LEU A 31 1.80 2.20 12.98
N THR A 32 1.18 1.48 13.92
CA THR A 32 1.89 1.00 15.11
C THR A 32 2.65 -0.29 14.78
N THR A 33 3.62 -0.68 15.62
CA THR A 33 4.29 -1.98 15.46
C THR A 33 3.30 -3.15 15.48
N ARG A 34 2.21 -3.05 16.24
CA ARG A 34 1.17 -4.09 16.29
C ARG A 34 0.44 -4.21 14.95
N ASP A 35 0.12 -3.08 14.31
CA ASP A 35 -0.50 -3.07 12.97
C ASP A 35 0.45 -3.62 11.91
N VAL A 36 1.76 -3.31 12.01
CA VAL A 36 2.77 -3.89 11.11
C VAL A 36 2.86 -5.40 11.28
N ILE A 37 2.84 -5.92 12.50
CA ILE A 37 2.80 -7.37 12.77
C ILE A 37 1.55 -7.99 12.17
N ALA A 38 0.38 -7.37 12.36
CA ALA A 38 -0.87 -7.85 11.80
C ALA A 38 -0.87 -7.86 10.26
N LYS A 39 -0.31 -6.82 9.63
CA LYS A 39 -0.25 -6.68 8.16
C LYS A 39 0.79 -7.62 7.53
N THR A 40 1.97 -7.75 8.14
CA THR A 40 3.07 -8.59 7.65
C THR A 40 2.94 -10.07 8.01
N GLY A 41 2.18 -10.41 9.06
CA GLY A 41 2.15 -11.74 9.65
C GLY A 41 3.44 -12.16 10.35
N LEU A 42 4.41 -11.24 10.50
CA LEU A 42 5.72 -11.52 11.09
C LEU A 42 5.74 -11.22 12.57
N ALA A 43 6.39 -12.08 13.36
CA ALA A 43 6.63 -11.81 14.77
C ALA A 43 7.54 -10.58 14.97
N SER A 44 7.37 -9.89 16.10
CA SER A 44 8.17 -8.70 16.45
C SER A 44 9.68 -8.98 16.46
N THR A 45 10.09 -10.17 16.90
CA THR A 45 11.50 -10.60 16.91
C THR A 45 12.05 -10.74 15.49
N THR A 46 11.25 -11.26 14.56
CA THR A 46 11.59 -11.36 13.14
C THR A 46 11.70 -10.00 12.48
N LEU A 47 10.85 -9.03 12.84
CA LEU A 47 10.95 -7.65 12.35
C LEU A 47 12.29 -7.02 12.76
N GLN A 48 12.66 -7.17 14.03
CA GLN A 48 13.92 -6.63 14.54
C GLN A 48 15.14 -7.30 13.88
N ARG A 49 15.12 -8.63 13.73
CA ARG A 49 16.17 -9.37 13.03
C ARG A 49 16.28 -8.97 11.55
N ARG A 50 15.16 -8.83 10.84
CA ARG A 50 15.17 -8.36 9.44
C ARG A 50 15.70 -6.95 9.32
N ARG A 51 15.35 -6.05 10.25
CA ARG A 51 15.92 -4.70 10.27
C ARG A 51 17.45 -4.68 10.41
N GLU A 52 18.03 -5.68 11.08
CA GLU A 52 19.48 -5.80 11.25
C GLU A 52 20.16 -6.46 10.04
N ASN A 53 19.49 -7.38 9.35
CA ASN A 53 20.07 -8.17 8.26
C ASN A 53 19.75 -7.61 6.86
N ASP A 54 18.59 -6.97 6.69
CA ASP A 54 18.06 -6.51 5.40
C ASP A 54 18.05 -4.97 5.34
N PRO A 55 18.89 -4.35 4.50
CA PRO A 55 18.91 -2.89 4.35
C PRO A 55 17.66 -2.33 3.65
N THR A 56 16.91 -3.19 2.95
CA THR A 56 15.66 -2.84 2.24
C THR A 56 14.44 -2.84 3.17
N PHE A 57 14.58 -3.34 4.40
CA PHE A 57 13.48 -3.36 5.36
C PHE A 57 13.20 -1.94 5.89
N PRO A 58 11.94 -1.49 5.94
CA PRO A 58 11.60 -0.13 6.38
C PRO A 58 12.04 0.13 7.81
N LYS A 59 12.29 1.41 8.13
CA LYS A 59 12.78 1.80 9.45
C LYS A 59 11.66 2.50 10.23
N PRO A 60 11.52 2.21 11.54
CA PRO A 60 10.54 2.90 12.35
C PRO A 60 10.89 4.38 12.52
N VAL A 61 9.90 5.25 12.35
CA VAL A 61 9.98 6.69 12.59
C VAL A 61 9.61 6.98 14.05
N VAL A 62 10.43 7.79 14.71
CA VAL A 62 10.21 8.18 16.11
C VAL A 62 9.66 9.59 16.13
N LEU A 63 8.36 9.73 16.41
CA LEU A 63 7.67 11.02 16.38
C LEU A 63 7.87 11.84 17.66
N SER A 64 8.12 11.17 18.79
CA SER A 64 8.38 11.85 20.06
C SER A 64 9.33 11.05 20.94
N LYS A 65 10.25 11.77 21.59
CA LYS A 65 11.20 11.26 22.58
C LYS A 65 10.91 11.97 23.90
N VAL A 66 10.75 11.21 24.97
CA VAL A 66 10.64 11.76 26.34
C VAL A 66 11.84 11.24 27.12
N GLY A 67 12.78 12.15 27.43
CA GLY A 67 14.08 11.77 27.97
C GLY A 67 14.84 10.85 27.02
N ASN A 68 15.36 9.73 27.54
CA ASN A 68 16.10 8.73 26.76
C ASN A 68 15.22 7.59 26.20
N GLN A 69 13.89 7.70 26.26
CA GLN A 69 12.97 6.68 25.79
C GLN A 69 12.15 7.13 24.58
N ASN A 70 12.14 6.28 23.55
CA ASN A 70 11.33 6.45 22.34
C ASN A 70 9.88 6.03 22.66
N ARG A 71 9.00 7.01 22.96
CA ARG A 71 7.61 6.73 23.36
C ARG A 71 6.69 6.50 22.16
N CYS A 72 6.87 7.26 21.08
CA CYS A 72 5.99 7.21 19.91
C CYS A 72 6.76 6.70 18.70
N ILE A 73 6.88 5.37 18.61
CA ILE A 73 7.45 4.69 17.45
C ILE A 73 6.31 4.38 16.47
N ARG A 74 6.45 4.84 15.24
CA ARG A 74 5.48 4.65 14.16
C ARG A 74 6.18 4.12 12.91
N TRP A 75 5.41 3.50 12.03
CA TRP A 75 5.86 2.94 10.77
C TRP A 75 5.09 3.59 9.64
N VAL A 76 5.74 3.87 8.52
CA VAL A 76 5.06 4.38 7.34
C VAL A 76 4.42 3.20 6.61
N GLN A 77 3.11 3.27 6.42
CA GLN A 77 2.35 2.22 5.75
C GLN A 77 2.87 1.94 4.34
N SER A 78 3.07 3.00 3.54
CA SER A 78 3.50 2.89 2.14
C SER A 78 4.87 2.22 1.99
N GLU A 79 5.81 2.44 2.92
CA GLU A 79 7.12 1.77 2.89
C GLU A 79 7.00 0.26 3.15
N ILE A 80 6.13 -0.13 4.09
CA ILE A 80 5.86 -1.54 4.41
C ILE A 80 5.23 -2.24 3.21
N GLU A 81 4.27 -1.62 2.55
CA GLU A 81 3.62 -2.17 1.36
C GLU A 81 4.57 -2.24 0.16
N GLY A 82 5.40 -1.22 -0.04
CA GLY A 82 6.45 -1.24 -1.06
C GLY A 82 7.44 -2.37 -0.84
N TRP A 83 7.83 -2.62 0.40
CA TRP A 83 8.68 -3.77 0.75
C TRP A 83 7.98 -5.10 0.50
N MET A 84 6.71 -5.26 0.90
CA MET A 84 5.93 -6.47 0.62
C MET A 84 5.82 -6.76 -0.87
N ARG A 85 5.58 -5.72 -1.68
CA ARG A 85 5.48 -5.85 -3.14
C ARG A 85 6.80 -6.34 -3.75
N LYS A 86 7.94 -5.80 -3.30
CA LYS A 86 9.27 -6.28 -3.71
C LYS A 86 9.51 -7.75 -3.34
N GLN A 87 9.05 -8.19 -2.16
CA GLN A 87 9.15 -9.59 -1.75
C GLN A 87 8.27 -10.50 -2.62
N ALA A 88 7.08 -10.04 -3.00
CA ALA A 88 6.20 -10.77 -3.91
C ALA A 88 6.82 -10.92 -5.31
N GLU A 89 7.42 -9.85 -5.84
CA GLU A 89 8.11 -9.87 -7.14
C GLU A 89 9.40 -10.71 -7.12
N SER A 90 10.10 -10.75 -5.99
CA SER A 90 11.29 -11.58 -5.81
C SER A 90 10.98 -13.08 -5.62
N ARG A 91 9.70 -13.47 -5.55
CA ARG A 91 9.29 -14.87 -5.45
C ARG A 91 9.08 -15.41 -6.87
N PRO A 92 10.04 -16.17 -7.45
CA PRO A 92 9.78 -16.90 -8.67
C PRO A 92 8.71 -17.97 -8.39
N GLU A 93 7.77 -18.08 -9.32
CA GLU A 93 6.72 -19.10 -9.36
C GLU A 93 7.25 -20.54 -9.39
#